data_AF-A0A349PN56-F1
#
_entry.id   AF-A0A349PN56-F1
#
_cell.length_a   1.000
_cell.length_b   1.000
_cell.length_c   1.000
_cell.angle_alpha   90.00
_cell.angle_beta   90.00
_cell.angle_gamma   90.00
#
_symmetry.space_group_name_H-M   'P 1'
#
loop_
_entity.id
_entity.type
_entity.pdbx_description
1 polymer ?
#
loop_
_entity_poly.entity_id
_entity_poly.type
_entity_poly.pdbx_seq_one_letter_code
_entity_poly.pdbx_strand_id
1 'polypeptide(L)'
;MTTLTIKIDKRTKAGKEFMAMSEPFFNNVEGIEIVETNSKEIENEYYTYSPEFKEKIKRAQENIKRGEFVTLNPNDIWGSLGLK
;
A
#
# COMPACT_ATOMS: atom_id res chain seq x y z
N MET A 1 -18.96 34.57 -12.82
CA MET A 1 -18.24 33.31 -12.52
C MET A 1 -18.87 32.70 -11.29
N THR A 2 -19.33 31.46 -11.38
CA THR A 2 -19.90 30.73 -10.24
C THR A 2 -18.97 29.56 -9.95
N THR A 3 -18.53 29.43 -8.71
CA THR A 3 -17.53 28.42 -8.32
C THR A 3 -18.18 27.38 -7.41
N LEU A 4 -17.99 26.10 -7.74
CA LEU A 4 -18.37 24.96 -6.91
C LEU A 4 -17.11 24.22 -6.48
N THR A 5 -16.91 24.04 -5.18
CA THR A 5 -15.76 23.30 -4.63
C THR A 5 -16.26 22.06 -3.91
N ILE A 6 -15.77 20.89 -4.31
CA ILE A 6 -16.11 19.59 -3.71
C ILE A 6 -14.84 18.98 -3.12
N LYS A 7 -14.89 18.56 -1.85
CA LYS A 7 -13.80 17.81 -1.20
C LYS A 7 -14.13 16.32 -1.24
N ILE A 8 -13.26 15.53 -1.87
CA ILE A 8 -13.47 14.09 -2.09
C ILE A 8 -12.34 13.32 -1.42
N ASP A 9 -12.67 12.29 -0.65
CA ASP A 9 -11.67 11.34 -0.14
C ASP A 9 -11.59 10.11 -1.07
N LYS A 10 -10.53 10.07 -1.90
CA LYS A 10 -10.24 8.97 -2.84
C LYS A 10 -10.05 7.61 -2.16
N ARG A 11 -9.90 7.53 -0.83
CA ARG A 11 -9.75 6.26 -0.09
C ARG A 11 -11.09 5.60 0.25
N THR A 12 -12.17 6.37 0.28
CA THR A 12 -13.52 5.87 0.60
C THR A 12 -14.20 5.25 -0.62
N LYS A 13 -15.17 4.35 -0.40
CA LYS A 13 -15.96 3.74 -1.50
C LYS A 13 -16.66 4.81 -2.34
N ALA A 14 -17.36 5.74 -1.68
CA ALA A 14 -18.08 6.83 -2.34
C ALA A 14 -17.13 7.76 -3.12
N GLY A 15 -15.95 8.08 -2.57
CA GLY A 15 -14.98 8.92 -3.28
C GLY A 15 -14.40 8.26 -4.52
N LYS A 16 -14.13 6.94 -4.47
CA LYS A 16 -13.70 6.16 -5.65
C LYS A 16 -14.77 6.12 -6.72
N GLU A 17 -16.01 5.83 -6.33
CA GLU A 17 -17.15 5.78 -7.25
C GLU A 17 -17.41 7.14 -7.89
N PHE A 18 -17.36 8.23 -7.12
CA PHE A 18 -17.51 9.58 -7.63
C PHE A 18 -16.42 9.91 -8.67
N MET A 19 -15.14 9.65 -8.36
CA MET A 19 -14.03 9.90 -9.28
C MET A 19 -14.17 9.11 -10.60
N ALA A 20 -14.50 7.82 -10.50
CA ALA A 20 -14.69 6.97 -11.69
C ALA A 20 -15.86 7.45 -12.56
N MET A 21 -16.95 7.91 -11.95
CA MET A 21 -18.07 8.49 -12.67
C MET A 21 -17.72 9.83 -13.33
N SER A 22 -16.84 10.62 -12.70
CA SER A 22 -16.54 11.97 -13.13
C SER A 22 -15.38 12.09 -14.12
N GLU A 23 -14.49 11.10 -14.15
CA GLU A 23 -13.31 11.03 -15.01
C GLU A 23 -13.58 11.35 -16.51
N PRO A 24 -14.66 10.84 -17.15
CA PRO A 24 -14.96 11.17 -18.55
C PRO A 24 -15.37 12.62 -18.78
N PHE A 25 -15.91 13.28 -17.75
CA PHE A 25 -16.43 14.65 -17.83
C PHE A 25 -15.36 15.69 -17.49
N PHE A 26 -14.34 15.31 -16.73
CA PHE A 26 -13.30 16.22 -16.29
C PHE A 26 -12.03 16.16 -17.16
N ASN A 27 -11.85 15.08 -17.94
CA ASN A 27 -10.74 14.97 -18.88
C ASN A 27 -10.96 15.84 -20.12
N ASN A 28 -10.10 16.83 -20.34
CA ASN A 28 -10.01 17.68 -21.53
C ASN A 28 -11.21 18.58 -21.84
N VAL A 29 -11.98 19.00 -20.84
CA VAL A 29 -13.07 19.96 -21.04
C VAL A 29 -12.65 21.39 -20.72
N GLU A 30 -13.04 22.33 -21.59
CA GLU A 30 -12.85 23.75 -21.38
C GLU A 30 -13.85 24.25 -20.31
N GLY A 31 -13.35 24.58 -19.11
CA GLY A 31 -14.16 25.18 -18.03
C GLY A 31 -14.19 24.44 -16.69
N ILE A 32 -13.53 23.28 -16.57
CA ILE A 32 -13.40 22.55 -15.29
C ILE A 32 -11.93 22.57 -14.85
N GLU A 33 -11.71 23.04 -13.62
CA GLU A 33 -10.39 23.03 -12.97
C GLU A 33 -10.39 22.02 -11.82
N ILE A 34 -9.58 20.97 -11.93
CA ILE A 34 -9.35 20.00 -10.85
C ILE A 34 -8.14 20.49 -10.05
N VAL A 35 -8.39 20.99 -8.84
CA VAL A 35 -7.32 21.36 -7.91
C VAL A 35 -7.02 20.17 -7.01
N GLU A 36 -6.03 19.37 -7.39
CA GLU A 36 -5.51 18.34 -6.52
C GLU A 36 -4.59 18.96 -5.46
N THR A 37 -5.07 19.03 -4.22
CA THR A 37 -4.18 19.29 -3.09
C THR A 37 -3.26 18.08 -2.97
N ASN A 38 -2.01 18.23 -3.42
CA ASN A 38 -0.90 17.30 -3.29
C ASN A 38 -0.66 16.88 -1.82
N SER A 39 -1.56 16.11 -1.23
CA SER A 39 -1.16 15.06 -0.29
C SER A 39 -0.52 14.00 -1.16
N LYS A 40 0.74 14.24 -1.57
CA LYS A 40 1.60 13.35 -2.38
C LYS A 40 0.82 12.10 -2.75
N GLU A 41 0.14 12.13 -3.89
CA GLU A 41 -0.21 10.87 -4.50
C GLU A 41 1.13 10.17 -4.58
N ILE A 42 1.30 9.16 -3.74
CA ILE A 42 2.35 8.19 -3.93
C ILE A 42 1.88 7.54 -5.21
N GLU A 43 2.25 8.17 -6.33
CA GLU A 43 2.31 7.54 -7.63
C GLU A 43 2.87 6.15 -7.33
N ASN A 44 2.22 5.15 -7.90
CA ASN A 44 2.49 3.75 -7.68
C ASN A 44 3.90 3.34 -8.15
N GLU A 45 4.97 4.01 -7.70
CA GLU A 45 6.21 3.35 -7.35
C GLU A 45 5.85 2.35 -6.26
N TYR A 46 5.52 1.15 -6.72
CA TYR A 46 5.61 -0.09 -5.98
C TYR A 46 6.39 0.13 -4.69
N TYR A 47 5.73 -0.06 -3.54
CA TYR A 47 6.42 -0.48 -2.32
C TYR A 47 7.04 -1.85 -2.59
N THR A 48 7.99 -1.91 -3.51
CA THR A 48 8.80 -3.06 -3.77
C THR A 48 9.70 -3.13 -2.57
N TYR A 49 9.51 -4.18 -1.76
CA TYR A 49 10.46 -4.50 -0.71
C TYR A 49 11.89 -4.37 -1.24
N SER A 50 12.79 -3.83 -0.41
CA SER A 50 14.18 -3.68 -0.79
C SER A 50 14.72 -5.01 -1.32
N PRO A 51 15.64 -4.99 -2.30
CA PRO A 51 16.27 -6.21 -2.80
C PRO A 51 16.78 -7.10 -1.66
N GLU A 52 17.36 -6.48 -0.62
CA GLU A 52 17.81 -7.15 0.60
C GLU A 52 16.69 -7.89 1.35
N PHE A 53 15.52 -7.26 1.49
CA PHE A 53 14.38 -7.91 2.13
C PHE A 53 13.89 -9.10 1.30
N LYS A 54 13.79 -8.95 -0.03
CA LYS A 54 13.39 -10.05 -0.92
C LYS A 54 14.36 -11.22 -0.84
N GLU A 55 15.66 -10.95 -0.82
CA GLU A 55 16.68 -11.98 -0.62
C GLU A 55 16.56 -12.67 0.74
N LYS A 56 16.36 -11.90 1.82
CA LYS A 56 16.16 -12.45 3.16
C LYS A 56 14.99 -13.41 3.22
N ILE A 57 13.86 -13.06 2.59
CA ILE A 57 12.67 -13.93 2.53
C ILE A 57 12.95 -15.19 1.71
N LYS A 58 13.62 -15.07 0.56
CA LYS A 58 13.97 -16.23 -0.27
C LYS A 58 14.87 -17.22 0.48
N ARG A 59 15.89 -16.71 1.18
CA ARG A 59 16.76 -17.55 2.03
C ARG A 59 15.96 -18.22 3.14
N ALA A 60 15.07 -17.49 3.82
CA ALA A 60 14.21 -18.07 4.84
C ALA A 60 13.31 -19.21 4.30
N GLN A 61 12.75 -19.05 3.10
CA GLN A 61 11.95 -20.09 2.45
C GLN A 61 12.77 -21.35 2.13
N GLU A 62 14.01 -21.19 1.68
CA GLU A 62 14.92 -22.31 1.42
C GLU A 62 15.30 -23.04 2.72
N ASN A 63 15.60 -22.30 3.79
CA ASN A 63 15.90 -22.86 5.10
C ASN A 63 14.72 -23.69 5.65
N ILE A 64 13.48 -23.18 5.52
CA ILE A 64 12.28 -23.91 5.94
C ILE A 64 12.16 -25.25 5.19
N LYS A 65 12.41 -25.27 3.86
CA LYS A 65 12.38 -26.50 3.06
C LYS A 65 13.46 -27.51 3.48
N ARG A 66 14.59 -27.02 4.00
CA ARG A 66 15.70 -27.85 4.50
C ARG A 66 15.54 -28.28 5.96
N GLY A 67 14.50 -27.79 6.66
CA GLY A 67 14.32 -28.05 8.09
C GLY A 67 15.19 -27.17 9.00
N GLU A 68 15.85 -26.15 8.45
CA GLU A 68 16.73 -25.21 9.17
C GLU A 68 15.91 -24.04 9.76
N PHE A 69 14.90 -24.35 10.57
CA PHE A 69 14.04 -23.36 11.21
C PHE A 69 13.74 -23.74 12.66
N VAL A 70 13.34 -22.75 13.45
CA VAL A 70 12.89 -22.94 14.82
C VAL A 70 11.39 -22.65 14.89
N THR A 71 10.61 -23.59 15.44
CA THR A 71 9.20 -23.34 15.76
C THR A 71 9.14 -22.66 17.11
N LEU A 72 8.56 -21.46 17.14
CA LEU A 72 8.39 -20.71 18.39
C LEU A 72 7.11 -21.17 19.10
N ASN A 73 7.24 -21.53 20.37
CA ASN A 73 6.11 -21.66 21.29
C ASN A 73 5.73 -20.27 21.82
N PRO A 74 4.52 -19.75 21.57
CA PRO A 74 4.09 -18.45 22.07
C PRO A 74 4.15 -18.31 23.60
N ASN A 75 3.98 -19.42 24.31
CA ASN A 75 4.00 -19.45 25.77
C ASN A 75 5.43 -19.53 26.34
N ASP A 76 6.46 -19.79 25.52
CA ASP A 76 7.86 -19.86 25.93
C ASP A 76 8.80 -19.54 24.76
N ILE A 77 8.88 -18.26 24.41
CA ILE A 77 9.69 -17.78 23.28
C ILE A 77 11.19 -18.02 23.53
N TRP A 78 11.68 -17.74 24.74
CA TRP A 78 13.11 -17.87 25.08
C TRP A 78 13.54 -19.32 25.19
N GLY A 79 12.71 -20.18 25.78
CA GLY A 79 12.97 -21.62 25.77
C GLY A 79 12.98 -22.21 24.36
N SER A 80 12.12 -21.71 23.46
CA SER A 80 12.13 -22.13 22.05
C SER A 80 13.43 -21.77 21.32
N LEU A 81 14.13 -20.73 21.78
CA LEU A 81 15.42 -20.30 21.26
C LEU A 81 16.63 -20.94 21.98
N GLY A 82 16.39 -21.81 22.96
CA GLY A 82 17.45 -22.42 23.78
C GLY A 82 18.17 -21.43 24.70
N LEU A 83 17.55 -20.29 24.99
CA LEU A 83 18.07 -19.26 25.88
C LEU A 83 17.49 -19.50 27.28
N LYS A 84 18.28 -20.16 28.15
CA LYS A 84 18.00 -20.35 29.58
C LYS A 84 19.22 -19.97 30.41
#